data_AF-A0A1Q9THM2-F1
#
_entry.id   AF-A0A1Q9THM2-F1
#
_cell.length_a   1.000
_cell.length_b   1.000
_cell.length_c   1.000
_cell.angle_alpha   90.00
_cell.angle_beta   90.00
_cell.angle_gamma   90.00
#
_symmetry.space_group_name_H-M   'P 1'
#
loop_
_entity.id
_entity.type
_entity.pdbx_description
1 polymer ?
#
loop_
_entity_poly.entity_id
_entity_poly.type
_entity_poly.pdbx_seq_one_letter_code
_entity_poly.pdbx_strand_id
1 'polypeptide(L)'
;MPYPTPIHVTPDHVAALRENGPGTCLTWDEDTGRVEAVLPRKAIVPTRMIIASQRGLGELADLYTAEGREAADEDLARDLTDLAGDWWGDWPQVRAMNLVCEDLRSHLADWCVYLTAAPTAEPYRRGLPRMTDYYRLAECDRIAQVTVTWAFEEPTRILSHDPADRARPVADLALRTGGTLTHRAASDLIACTVWQALDVNA
;
A
#
# COMPACT_ATOMS: atom_id res chain seq x y z
N MET A 1 0.66 19.72 22.91
CA MET A 1 0.33 19.28 21.55
C MET A 1 -1.16 19.05 21.53
N PRO A 2 -1.96 19.71 20.69
CA PRO A 2 -3.37 19.34 20.53
C PRO A 2 -3.45 17.88 20.08
N TYR A 3 -4.37 17.13 20.65
CA TYR A 3 -4.62 15.76 20.20
C TYR A 3 -5.12 15.80 18.76
N PRO A 4 -4.56 14.98 17.86
CA PRO A 4 -5.06 14.91 16.50
C PRO A 4 -6.52 14.46 16.51
N THR A 5 -7.31 15.03 15.60
CA THR A 5 -8.70 14.61 15.42
C THR A 5 -8.73 13.13 15.05
N PRO A 6 -9.50 12.30 15.77
CA PRO A 6 -9.61 10.88 15.45
C PRO A 6 -10.07 10.69 14.00
N ILE A 7 -9.40 9.80 13.27
CA ILE A 7 -9.83 9.40 11.94
C ILE A 7 -11.08 8.55 12.10
N HIS A 8 -12.16 8.92 11.42
CA HIS A 8 -13.43 8.20 11.50
C HIS A 8 -13.86 7.71 10.12
N VAL A 9 -14.04 6.39 10.01
CA VAL A 9 -14.56 5.74 8.80
C VAL A 9 -16.06 5.51 8.98
N THR A 10 -16.86 5.81 7.95
CA THR A 10 -18.32 5.64 7.96
C THR A 10 -18.74 4.53 6.98
N PRO A 11 -19.98 4.01 7.08
CA PRO A 11 -20.53 3.08 6.10
C PRO A 11 -20.48 3.62 4.67
N ASP A 12 -20.72 4.92 4.47
CA ASP A 12 -20.64 5.56 3.15
C ASP A 12 -19.22 5.46 2.55
N HIS A 13 -18.18 5.53 3.38
CA HIS A 13 -16.80 5.33 2.92
C HIS A 13 -16.54 3.88 2.49
N VAL A 14 -17.14 2.91 3.18
CA VAL A 14 -17.05 1.48 2.84
C VAL A 14 -17.77 1.21 1.52
N ALA A 15 -19.00 1.72 1.36
CA ALA A 15 -19.75 1.63 0.11
C ALA A 15 -18.96 2.24 -1.06
N ALA A 16 -18.43 3.45 -0.88
CA ALA A 16 -17.62 4.12 -1.89
C ALA A 16 -16.35 3.32 -2.26
N LEU A 17 -15.70 2.67 -1.28
CA LEU A 17 -14.55 1.82 -1.57
C LEU A 17 -14.91 0.59 -2.41
N ARG A 18 -16.09 -0.03 -2.18
CA ARG A 18 -16.56 -1.16 -2.99
C ARG A 18 -16.90 -0.77 -4.42
N GLU A 19 -17.52 0.39 -4.61
CA GLU A 19 -18.04 0.83 -5.91
C GLU A 19 -16.95 1.33 -6.87
N ASN A 20 -15.85 1.89 -6.36
CA ASN A 20 -14.83 2.58 -7.17
C ASN A 20 -13.85 1.64 -7.92
N GLY A 21 -14.04 0.32 -7.83
CA GLY A 21 -13.31 -0.66 -8.65
C GLY A 21 -11.86 -0.94 -8.22
N PRO A 22 -11.12 -1.76 -9.01
CA PRO A 22 -9.81 -2.27 -8.64
C PRO A 22 -8.76 -1.18 -8.39
N GLY A 23 -7.91 -1.40 -7.37
CA GLY A 23 -6.81 -0.49 -7.01
C GLY A 23 -7.25 0.74 -6.20
N THR A 24 -8.56 0.96 -6.02
CA THR A 24 -9.06 2.00 -5.13
C THR A 24 -8.59 1.76 -3.70
N CYS A 25 -8.18 2.82 -3.03
CA CYS A 25 -7.82 2.83 -1.62
C CYS A 25 -8.72 3.78 -0.84
N LEU A 26 -9.11 3.38 0.37
CA LEU A 26 -9.63 4.28 1.37
C LEU A 26 -8.45 4.99 2.04
N THR A 27 -8.45 6.31 1.97
CA THR A 27 -7.35 7.16 2.47
C THR A 27 -7.84 8.20 3.44
N TRP A 28 -7.01 8.58 4.40
CA TRP A 28 -7.13 9.81 5.17
C TRP A 28 -6.13 10.84 4.65
N ASP A 29 -6.59 12.04 4.35
CA ASP A 29 -5.80 13.16 3.85
C ASP A 29 -5.42 14.07 5.02
N GLU A 30 -4.12 14.18 5.30
CA GLU A 30 -3.60 14.95 6.44
C GLU A 30 -3.88 16.46 6.31
N ASP A 31 -3.87 17.00 5.09
CA ASP A 31 -4.04 18.43 4.84
C ASP A 31 -5.49 18.87 5.06
N THR A 32 -6.45 18.00 4.75
CA THR A 32 -7.90 18.30 4.82
C THR A 32 -8.61 17.63 5.99
N GLY A 33 -7.97 16.63 6.63
CA GLY A 33 -8.56 15.79 7.67
C GLY A 33 -9.67 14.86 7.17
N ARG A 34 -9.81 14.66 5.85
CA ARG A 34 -10.93 13.91 5.25
C ARG A 34 -10.56 12.47 4.96
N VAL A 35 -11.52 11.59 5.17
CA VAL A 35 -11.47 10.20 4.70
C VAL A 35 -12.18 10.10 3.37
N GLU A 36 -11.55 9.49 2.37
CA GLU A 36 -12.09 9.33 1.01
C GLU A 36 -11.64 8.02 0.38
N ALA A 37 -12.54 7.33 -0.31
CA ALA A 37 -12.18 6.31 -1.28
C ALA A 37 -11.67 6.99 -2.55
N VAL A 38 -10.45 6.68 -2.95
CA VAL A 38 -9.77 7.36 -4.05
C VAL A 38 -9.11 6.39 -5.02
N LEU A 39 -9.09 6.79 -6.29
CA LEU A 39 -8.42 6.05 -7.36
C LEU A 39 -6.90 6.00 -7.12
N PRO A 40 -6.19 5.02 -7.71
CA PRO A 40 -4.77 4.76 -7.43
C PRO A 40 -3.85 5.98 -7.51
N ARG A 41 -4.03 6.87 -8.51
CA ARG A 41 -3.20 8.08 -8.66
C ARG A 41 -3.34 9.07 -7.51
N LYS A 42 -4.53 9.17 -6.93
CA LYS A 42 -4.77 10.04 -5.79
C LYS A 42 -4.35 9.36 -4.48
N ALA A 43 -4.37 8.02 -4.43
CA ALA A 43 -3.93 7.26 -3.25
C ALA A 43 -2.42 7.40 -2.95
N ILE A 44 -1.59 7.66 -3.97
CA ILE A 44 -0.13 7.73 -3.83
C ILE A 44 0.39 9.11 -3.39
N VAL A 45 -0.50 10.09 -3.19
CA VAL A 45 -0.13 11.43 -2.71
C VAL A 45 0.54 11.32 -1.33
N PRO A 46 1.72 11.91 -1.10
CA PRO A 46 2.48 11.64 0.12
C PRO A 46 1.80 12.01 1.44
N THR A 47 0.90 12.99 1.44
CA THR A 47 0.11 13.44 2.60
C THR A 47 -1.12 12.58 2.88
N ARG A 48 -1.32 11.50 2.12
CA ARG A 48 -2.43 10.56 2.31
C ARG A 48 -1.98 9.28 2.99
N MET A 49 -2.63 8.96 4.09
CA MET A 49 -2.50 7.67 4.76
C MET A 49 -3.48 6.69 4.14
N ILE A 50 -2.98 5.55 3.67
CA ILE A 50 -3.84 4.45 3.22
C ILE A 50 -4.33 3.70 4.45
N ILE A 51 -5.65 3.63 4.61
CA ILE A 51 -6.29 2.86 5.69
C ILE A 51 -6.50 1.42 5.22
N ALA A 52 -7.11 1.26 4.05
CA ALA A 52 -7.34 -0.02 3.41
C ALA A 52 -7.42 0.11 1.89
N SER A 53 -7.12 -0.98 1.18
CA SER A 53 -7.43 -1.10 -0.25
C SER A 53 -8.79 -1.78 -0.44
N GLN A 54 -9.34 -1.73 -1.65
CA GLN A 54 -10.53 -2.49 -2.01
C GLN A 54 -10.34 -4.00 -1.76
N ARG A 55 -9.14 -4.53 -2.01
CA ARG A 55 -8.79 -5.93 -1.69
C ARG A 55 -8.80 -6.17 -0.19
N GLY A 56 -8.16 -5.29 0.58
CA GLY A 56 -8.09 -5.41 2.04
C GLY A 56 -9.47 -5.36 2.68
N LEU A 57 -10.40 -4.57 2.12
CA LEU A 57 -11.81 -4.59 2.51
C LEU A 57 -12.47 -5.95 2.23
N GLY A 58 -12.19 -6.56 1.07
CA GLY A 58 -12.65 -7.92 0.75
C GLY A 58 -12.11 -8.96 1.72
N GLU A 59 -10.81 -8.92 2.01
CA GLU A 59 -10.17 -9.82 2.99
C GLU A 59 -10.76 -9.64 4.40
N LEU A 60 -11.07 -8.41 4.81
CA LEU A 60 -11.75 -8.14 6.07
C LEU A 60 -13.18 -8.70 6.08
N ALA A 61 -13.93 -8.55 4.99
CA ALA A 61 -15.27 -9.12 4.86
C ALA A 61 -15.27 -10.67 4.84
N ASP A 62 -14.23 -11.28 4.27
CA ASP A 62 -14.05 -12.73 4.29
C ASP A 62 -13.81 -13.26 5.72
N LEU A 63 -13.10 -12.49 6.56
CA LEU A 63 -12.90 -12.84 7.98
C LEU A 63 -14.24 -12.92 8.73
N TYR A 64 -15.14 -11.96 8.49
CA TYR A 64 -16.49 -11.98 9.05
C TYR A 64 -17.26 -13.23 8.61
N THR A 65 -17.20 -13.53 7.31
CA THR A 65 -17.87 -14.71 6.76
C THR A 65 -17.33 -16.01 7.37
N ALA A 66 -16.02 -16.11 7.58
CA ALA A 66 -15.37 -17.25 8.23
C ALA A 66 -15.78 -17.40 9.71
N GLU A 67 -16.11 -16.29 10.38
CA GLU A 67 -16.67 -16.26 11.74
C GLU A 67 -18.18 -16.58 11.77
N GLY A 68 -18.81 -16.81 10.62
CA GLY A 68 -20.23 -17.13 10.50
C GLY A 68 -21.16 -15.91 10.63
N ARG A 69 -20.64 -14.71 10.36
CA ARG A 69 -21.39 -13.45 10.41
C ARG A 69 -21.33 -12.72 9.07
N GLU A 70 -22.36 -11.92 8.79
CA GLU A 70 -22.39 -11.05 7.62
C GLU A 70 -21.54 -9.80 7.88
N ALA A 71 -20.80 -9.35 6.86
CA ALA A 71 -19.95 -8.18 6.93
C ALA A 71 -20.75 -6.87 6.76
N ALA A 72 -21.45 -6.51 7.83
CA ALA A 72 -22.06 -5.19 8.08
C ALA A 72 -21.19 -4.02 7.60
N ASP A 73 -21.69 -3.05 6.83
CA ASP A 73 -20.88 -1.86 6.49
C ASP A 73 -20.54 -1.04 7.73
N GLU A 74 -21.44 -1.00 8.71
CA GLU A 74 -21.19 -0.43 10.03
C GLU A 74 -20.07 -1.14 10.78
N ASP A 75 -20.03 -2.47 10.71
CA ASP A 75 -19.00 -3.25 11.39
C ASP A 75 -17.64 -3.09 10.70
N LEU A 76 -17.61 -3.14 9.36
CA LEU A 76 -16.40 -2.88 8.58
C LEU A 76 -15.89 -1.45 8.80
N ALA A 77 -16.77 -0.46 8.86
CA ALA A 77 -16.40 0.93 9.14
C ALA A 77 -15.80 1.09 10.55
N ARG A 78 -16.32 0.37 11.55
CA ARG A 78 -15.72 0.34 12.90
C ARG A 78 -14.32 -0.25 12.87
N ASP A 79 -14.14 -1.42 12.26
CA ASP A 79 -12.84 -2.09 12.23
C ASP A 79 -11.80 -1.28 11.43
N LEU A 80 -12.22 -0.62 10.35
CA LEU A 80 -11.35 0.31 9.60
C LEU A 80 -11.03 1.58 10.38
N THR A 81 -11.92 2.03 11.27
CA THR A 81 -11.63 3.13 12.20
C THR A 81 -10.55 2.73 13.20
N ASP A 82 -10.66 1.52 13.77
CA ASP A 82 -9.65 0.98 14.68
C ASP A 82 -8.30 0.80 13.97
N LEU A 83 -8.31 0.24 12.75
CA LEU A 83 -7.11 0.10 11.92
C LEU A 83 -6.46 1.45 11.59
N ALA A 84 -7.26 2.48 11.28
CA ALA A 84 -6.74 3.84 11.08
C ALA A 84 -6.11 4.42 12.36
N GLY A 85 -6.65 4.08 13.52
CA GLY A 85 -6.09 4.42 14.83
C GLY A 85 -4.73 3.76 15.07
N ASP A 86 -4.58 2.48 14.71
CA ASP A 86 -3.32 1.75 14.82
C ASP A 86 -2.23 2.37 13.94
N TRP A 87 -2.57 2.73 12.69
CA TRP A 87 -1.62 3.38 11.77
C TRP A 87 -1.16 4.76 12.23
N TRP A 88 -1.90 5.42 13.10
CA TRP A 88 -1.58 6.76 13.56
C TRP A 88 -0.19 6.86 14.21
N GLY A 89 0.23 5.82 14.94
CA GLY A 89 1.54 5.77 15.58
C GLY A 89 2.70 5.73 14.57
N ASP A 90 2.50 5.03 13.46
CA ASP A 90 3.51 4.84 12.41
C ASP A 90 3.45 5.93 11.33
N TRP A 91 2.34 6.67 11.25
CA TRP A 91 2.08 7.65 10.19
C TRP A 91 3.21 8.65 9.95
N PRO A 92 3.85 9.28 10.96
CA PRO A 92 4.94 10.22 10.70
C PRO A 92 6.11 9.61 9.93
N GLN A 93 6.42 8.33 10.20
CA GLN A 93 7.47 7.61 9.51
C GLN A 93 7.03 7.18 8.10
N VAL A 94 5.81 6.64 7.98
CA VAL A 94 5.22 6.27 6.68
C VAL A 94 5.15 7.47 5.75
N ARG A 95 4.68 8.63 6.24
CA ARG A 95 4.62 9.90 5.51
C ARG A 95 6.00 10.33 4.97
N ALA A 96 7.04 10.22 5.79
CA ALA A 96 8.39 10.56 5.35
C ALA A 96 8.87 9.62 4.23
N MET A 97 8.56 8.32 4.33
CA MET A 97 8.89 7.33 3.30
C MET A 97 8.01 7.47 2.04
N ASN A 98 6.76 7.93 2.17
CA ASN A 98 5.88 8.18 1.04
C ASN A 98 6.48 9.20 0.06
N LEU A 99 7.17 10.22 0.55
CA LEU A 99 7.88 11.20 -0.28
C LEU A 99 8.99 10.55 -1.13
N VAL A 100 9.69 9.56 -0.57
CA VAL A 100 10.73 8.81 -1.28
C VAL A 100 10.11 7.89 -2.33
N CYS A 101 8.92 7.35 -2.07
CA CYS A 101 8.27 6.41 -2.98
C CYS A 101 7.32 7.03 -3.99
N GLU A 102 7.15 8.36 -4.00
CA GLU A 102 6.22 9.05 -4.90
C GLU A 102 6.51 8.75 -6.38
N ASP A 103 7.76 8.92 -6.81
CA ASP A 103 8.19 8.63 -8.19
C ASP A 103 7.95 7.16 -8.56
N LEU A 104 8.34 6.23 -7.67
CA LEU A 104 8.17 4.79 -7.86
C LEU A 104 6.68 4.41 -8.01
N ARG A 105 5.86 4.88 -7.08
CA ARG A 105 4.41 4.63 -7.08
C ARG A 105 3.73 5.27 -8.28
N SER A 106 4.21 6.42 -8.73
CA SER A 106 3.71 7.06 -9.95
C SER A 106 3.99 6.21 -11.18
N HIS A 107 5.24 5.76 -11.38
CA HIS A 107 5.58 4.88 -12.51
C HIS A 107 4.80 3.56 -12.47
N LEU A 108 4.58 2.97 -11.29
CA LEU A 108 3.76 1.77 -11.15
C LEU A 108 2.29 2.04 -11.53
N ALA A 109 1.73 3.18 -11.11
CA ALA A 109 0.39 3.57 -11.48
C ALA A 109 0.23 3.88 -12.98
N ASP A 110 1.30 4.30 -13.68
CA ASP A 110 1.35 4.42 -15.15
C ASP A 110 1.15 3.06 -15.85
N TRP A 111 1.50 1.95 -15.19
CA TRP A 111 1.35 0.58 -15.71
C TRP A 111 0.24 -0.22 -15.06
N CYS A 112 -0.74 0.46 -14.46
CA CYS A 112 -1.87 -0.17 -13.79
C CYS A 112 -1.48 -1.12 -12.63
N VAL A 113 -0.32 -0.87 -12.00
CA VAL A 113 0.14 -1.56 -10.80
C VAL A 113 -0.17 -0.69 -9.58
N TYR A 114 -0.98 -1.22 -8.67
CA TYR A 114 -1.57 -0.44 -7.58
C TYR A 114 -1.28 -1.04 -6.21
N LEU A 115 -1.34 -0.20 -5.18
CA LEU A 115 -1.20 -0.63 -3.79
C LEU A 115 -2.38 -1.50 -3.37
N THR A 116 -2.09 -2.61 -2.69
CA THR A 116 -3.09 -3.57 -2.19
C THR A 116 -3.24 -3.57 -0.68
N ALA A 117 -2.38 -2.85 0.04
CA ALA A 117 -2.45 -2.70 1.48
C ALA A 117 -1.82 -1.37 1.89
N ALA A 118 -2.06 -0.97 3.14
CA ALA A 118 -1.33 0.12 3.76
C ALA A 118 0.17 -0.20 3.78
N PRO A 119 1.04 0.75 3.39
CA PRO A 119 2.49 0.60 3.54
C PRO A 119 2.87 0.37 5.00
N THR A 120 3.85 -0.51 5.22
CA THR A 120 4.41 -0.70 6.56
C THR A 120 5.80 -0.08 6.61
N ALA A 121 6.08 0.67 7.68
CA ALA A 121 7.41 1.22 7.93
C ALA A 121 8.06 0.48 9.09
N GLU A 122 9.30 0.01 8.90
CA GLU A 122 10.05 -0.61 9.99
C GLU A 122 10.72 0.48 10.83
N PRO A 123 10.56 0.47 12.17
CA PRO A 123 11.18 1.48 13.01
C PRO A 123 12.71 1.41 12.93
N TYR A 124 13.36 2.57 13.03
CA TYR A 124 14.81 2.71 13.00
C TYR A 124 15.46 1.97 14.18
N ARG A 125 15.75 0.68 14.00
CA ARG A 125 16.41 -0.15 15.02
C ARG A 125 17.84 -0.50 14.62
N ARG A 126 18.10 -0.74 13.33
CA ARG A 126 19.44 -0.89 12.71
C ARG A 126 19.37 -0.62 11.20
N GLY A 127 20.26 0.22 10.67
CA GLY A 127 20.28 0.56 9.24
C GLY A 127 19.33 1.71 8.88
N LEU A 128 19.14 1.95 7.58
CA LEU A 128 18.27 3.03 7.11
C LEU A 128 16.78 2.72 7.34
N PRO A 129 15.91 3.74 7.47
CA PRO A 129 14.47 3.54 7.49
C PRO A 129 14.02 2.72 6.28
N ARG A 130 13.13 1.75 6.53
CA ARG A 130 12.59 0.87 5.49
C ARG A 130 11.09 1.02 5.38
N MET A 131 10.59 0.90 4.16
CA MET A 131 9.16 0.80 3.90
C MET A 131 8.90 -0.40 2.99
N THR A 132 7.82 -1.10 3.29
CA THR A 132 7.32 -2.20 2.47
C THR A 132 5.96 -1.83 1.91
N ASP A 133 5.90 -1.80 0.59
CA ASP A 133 4.67 -1.64 -0.20
C ASP A 133 4.24 -2.99 -0.76
N TYR A 134 2.93 -3.14 -0.99
CA TYR A 134 2.35 -4.33 -1.58
C TYR A 134 1.60 -3.93 -2.85
N TYR A 135 1.99 -4.52 -3.98
CA TYR A 135 1.50 -4.14 -5.30
C TYR A 135 0.81 -5.29 -6.00
N ARG A 136 -0.12 -4.95 -6.89
CA ARG A 136 -0.79 -5.88 -7.79
C ARG A 136 -1.10 -5.20 -9.11
N LEU A 137 -1.03 -5.96 -10.20
CA LEU A 137 -1.55 -5.57 -11.51
C LEU A 137 -3.07 -5.82 -11.57
N ALA A 138 -3.86 -4.89 -12.11
CA ALA A 138 -5.34 -4.93 -12.07
C ALA A 138 -5.96 -6.31 -12.37
N GLU A 139 -5.43 -7.01 -13.37
CA GLU A 139 -5.94 -8.28 -13.89
C GLU A 139 -5.16 -9.52 -13.39
N CYS A 140 -4.21 -9.34 -12.48
CA CYS A 140 -3.39 -10.41 -11.93
C CYS A 140 -3.68 -10.63 -10.46
N ASP A 141 -3.67 -11.88 -10.00
CA ASP A 141 -3.84 -12.19 -8.59
C ASP A 141 -2.52 -12.20 -7.81
N ARG A 142 -1.37 -12.22 -8.52
CA ARG A 142 -0.05 -12.12 -7.89
C ARG A 142 0.11 -10.80 -7.14
N ILE A 143 0.84 -10.88 -6.03
CA ILE A 143 1.20 -9.72 -5.22
C ILE A 143 2.71 -9.60 -5.20
N ALA A 144 3.22 -8.39 -5.42
CA ALA A 144 4.61 -8.05 -5.23
C ALA A 144 4.77 -7.26 -3.93
N GLN A 145 5.51 -7.81 -2.98
CA GLN A 145 6.01 -7.11 -1.81
C GLN A 145 7.33 -6.43 -2.18
N VAL A 146 7.39 -5.11 -2.02
CA VAL A 146 8.53 -4.28 -2.41
C VAL A 146 9.03 -3.56 -1.18
N THR A 147 10.22 -3.95 -0.71
CA THR A 147 10.88 -3.32 0.43
C THR A 147 12.00 -2.41 -0.05
N VAL A 148 11.88 -1.13 0.28
CA VAL A 148 12.84 -0.09 -0.06
C VAL A 148 13.43 0.54 1.20
N THR A 149 14.58 1.16 1.03
CA THR A 149 15.20 2.00 2.07
C THR A 149 15.18 3.46 1.67
N TRP A 150 15.46 4.35 2.62
CA TRP A 150 15.60 5.77 2.34
C TRP A 150 16.51 6.02 1.13
N ALA A 151 16.03 6.79 0.16
CA ALA A 151 16.71 7.10 -1.10
C ALA A 151 17.23 5.89 -1.90
N PHE A 152 16.71 4.68 -1.66
CA PHE A 152 17.17 3.43 -2.27
C PHE A 152 18.67 3.15 -2.06
N GLU A 153 19.23 3.61 -0.95
CA GLU A 153 20.66 3.45 -0.65
C GLU A 153 21.06 1.98 -0.44
N GLU A 154 20.24 1.21 0.29
CA GLU A 154 20.37 -0.24 0.38
C GLU A 154 19.57 -0.94 -0.73
N PRO A 155 19.92 -2.20 -1.09
CA PRO A 155 19.25 -2.90 -2.17
C PRO A 155 17.73 -3.01 -1.96
N THR A 156 16.95 -2.61 -2.97
CA THR A 156 15.50 -2.80 -2.99
C THR A 156 15.20 -4.28 -3.17
N ARG A 157 14.37 -4.84 -2.29
CA ARG A 157 13.93 -6.24 -2.38
C ARG A 157 12.54 -6.30 -3.01
N ILE A 158 12.36 -7.20 -3.96
CA ILE A 158 11.08 -7.46 -4.63
C ILE A 158 10.78 -8.94 -4.47
N LEU A 159 9.71 -9.25 -3.74
CA LEU A 159 9.20 -10.60 -3.54
C LEU A 159 7.85 -10.70 -4.23
N SER A 160 7.69 -11.62 -5.19
CA SER A 160 6.36 -11.88 -5.77
C SER A 160 5.80 -13.21 -5.27
N HIS A 161 4.52 -13.22 -4.94
CA HIS A 161 3.81 -14.38 -4.40
C HIS A 161 2.58 -14.69 -5.24
N ASP A 162 2.33 -15.98 -5.41
CA ASP A 162 1.02 -16.47 -5.82
C ASP A 162 0.13 -16.50 -4.56
N PRO A 163 -1.05 -15.87 -4.56
CA PRO A 163 -1.95 -15.95 -3.42
C PRO A 163 -2.38 -17.38 -3.07
N ALA A 164 -2.36 -18.32 -4.01
CA ALA A 164 -2.65 -19.72 -3.78
C ALA A 164 -1.51 -20.47 -3.06
N ASP A 165 -0.26 -20.00 -3.19
CA ASP A 165 0.91 -20.56 -2.50
C ASP A 165 1.77 -19.44 -1.92
N ARG A 166 1.39 -18.98 -0.72
CA ARG A 166 2.17 -17.98 0.02
C ARG A 166 3.48 -18.54 0.61
N ALA A 167 3.68 -19.86 0.60
CA ALA A 167 4.83 -20.48 1.27
C ALA A 167 6.13 -20.33 0.47
N ARG A 168 6.05 -20.12 -0.85
CA ARG A 168 7.23 -19.97 -1.71
C ARG A 168 7.07 -18.76 -2.63
N PRO A 169 8.02 -17.81 -2.63
CA PRO A 169 7.98 -16.72 -3.59
C PRO A 169 8.18 -17.26 -5.01
N VAL A 170 7.43 -16.70 -5.95
CA VAL A 170 7.59 -16.93 -7.39
C VAL A 170 8.88 -16.25 -7.87
N ALA A 171 9.20 -15.07 -7.31
CA ALA A 171 10.49 -14.39 -7.50
C ALA A 171 10.98 -13.74 -6.19
N ASP A 172 12.30 -13.77 -5.97
CA ASP A 172 12.99 -13.03 -4.91
C ASP A 172 14.19 -12.30 -5.53
N LEU A 173 14.02 -11.00 -5.77
CA LEU A 173 14.96 -10.15 -6.48
C LEU A 173 15.52 -9.09 -5.53
N ALA A 174 16.81 -8.78 -5.69
CA ALA A 174 17.48 -7.69 -4.99
C ALA A 174 18.15 -6.75 -6.00
N LEU A 175 17.68 -5.50 -6.07
CA LEU A 175 18.17 -4.48 -6.99
C LEU A 175 19.07 -3.49 -6.25
N ARG A 176 20.31 -3.33 -6.71
CA ARG A 176 21.25 -2.32 -6.18
C ARG A 176 21.21 -1.08 -7.07
N THR A 177 20.52 -0.04 -6.63
CA THR A 177 20.34 1.22 -7.38
C THR A 177 20.99 2.43 -6.70
N GLY A 178 21.35 2.32 -5.42
CA GLY A 178 21.98 3.39 -4.65
C GLY A 178 23.35 3.84 -5.20
N GLY A 179 23.53 5.17 -5.27
CA GLY A 179 24.81 5.82 -5.60
C GLY A 179 25.23 5.79 -7.08
N THR A 180 24.48 5.10 -7.95
CA THR A 180 24.80 4.95 -9.39
C THR A 180 23.78 5.61 -10.29
N LEU A 181 22.51 5.66 -9.88
CA LEU A 181 21.39 6.21 -10.64
C LEU A 181 20.79 7.42 -9.94
N THR A 182 20.12 8.28 -10.71
CA THR A 182 19.25 9.31 -10.13
C THR A 182 18.04 8.65 -9.47
N HIS A 183 17.42 9.32 -8.51
CA HIS A 183 16.22 8.82 -7.82
C HIS A 183 15.11 8.37 -8.79
N ARG A 184 14.84 9.19 -9.81
CA ARG A 184 13.85 8.90 -10.85
C ARG A 184 14.23 7.67 -11.69
N ALA A 185 15.49 7.54 -12.09
CA ALA A 185 15.95 6.38 -12.86
C ALA A 185 15.94 5.09 -12.02
N ALA A 186 16.29 5.17 -10.74
CA ALA A 186 16.14 4.06 -9.80
C ALA A 186 14.67 3.65 -9.64
N SER A 187 13.77 4.63 -9.49
CA SER A 187 12.32 4.40 -9.37
C SER A 187 11.75 3.71 -10.61
N ASP A 188 12.13 4.16 -11.82
CA ASP A 188 11.72 3.55 -13.09
C ASP A 188 12.22 2.09 -13.23
N LEU A 189 13.49 1.83 -12.91
CA LEU A 189 14.05 0.49 -12.93
C LEU A 189 13.37 -0.45 -11.94
N ILE A 190 13.13 0.01 -10.71
CA ILE A 190 12.41 -0.76 -9.69
C ILE A 190 10.99 -1.04 -10.19
N ALA A 191 10.27 -0.02 -10.65
CA ALA A 191 8.92 -0.18 -11.16
C ALA A 191 8.87 -1.24 -12.27
N CYS A 192 9.80 -1.17 -13.23
CA CYS A 192 9.82 -2.07 -14.39
C CYS A 192 10.05 -3.52 -13.94
N THR A 193 10.94 -3.70 -12.96
CA THR A 193 11.20 -5.01 -12.37
C THR A 193 9.99 -5.55 -11.60
N VAL A 194 9.25 -4.70 -10.88
CA VAL A 194 8.01 -5.08 -10.19
C VAL A 194 6.94 -5.49 -11.20
N TRP A 195 6.76 -4.73 -12.28
CA TRP A 195 5.81 -5.07 -13.33
C TRP A 195 6.15 -6.43 -13.96
N GLN A 196 7.42 -6.67 -14.32
CA GLN A 196 7.87 -7.97 -14.83
C GLN A 196 7.66 -9.12 -13.84
N ALA A 197 7.88 -8.88 -12.54
CA ALA A 197 7.66 -9.91 -11.52
C ALA A 197 6.18 -10.27 -11.32
N LEU A 198 5.27 -9.35 -11.68
CA LEU A 198 3.82 -9.53 -11.61
C LEU A 198 3.26 -10.12 -12.91
N ASP A 199 3.75 -9.69 -14.07
CA ASP A 199 3.28 -10.19 -15.36
C ASP A 199 3.70 -11.65 -15.57
N VAL A 200 2.71 -12.53 -15.72
CA VAL A 200 2.92 -13.97 -15.90
C VAL A 200 3.36 -14.31 -17.33
N ASN A 201 3.19 -13.37 -18.26
CA ASN A 201 3.49 -13.54 -19.68
C ASN A 201 4.80 -12.88 -20.12
N ALA A 202 5.52 -12.22 -19.20
CA ALA A 202 6.80 -11.55 -19.45
C ALA A 202 8.01 -12.49 -19.43
#